data_AF-A0A2T0GST2-F1
#
_entry.id   AF-A0A2T0GST2-F1
#
_cell.length_a   1.000
_cell.length_b   1.000
_cell.length_c   1.000
_cell.angle_alpha   90.00
_cell.angle_beta   90.00
_cell.angle_gamma   90.00
#
_symmetry.space_group_name_H-M   'P 1'
#
loop_
_entity.id
_entity.type
_entity.pdbx_description
1 polymer ?
#
loop_
_entity_poly.entity_id
_entity_poly.type
_entity_poly.pdbx_seq_one_letter_code
_entity_poly.pdbx_strand_id
1 'polypeptide(L)'
;MAASLSVAAVFTAGSAQAVRAQGTDENLRQHCVLDVASQQRTCYDDLSAATGAGRRSADTSGSVIGATVFEDAEYGGASLTITVPRPCPKNDEVDFALDLDDHWKNRISSVQAWSTCWVWLYPDSGGRAGPYKDGAPRLNSGINDRTVTVGLS
;
A
#
# COMPACT_ATOMS: atom_id res chain seq x y z
N MET A 1 -68.73 -28.22 -2.84
CA MET A 1 -68.44 -26.97 -2.09
C MET A 1 -67.08 -27.14 -1.44
N ALA A 2 -66.15 -26.23 -1.77
CA ALA A 2 -64.75 -26.26 -1.39
C ALA A 2 -64.54 -25.75 0.05
N ALA A 3 -63.49 -26.22 0.72
CA ALA A 3 -62.86 -25.51 1.83
C ALA A 3 -61.37 -25.86 1.87
N SER A 4 -60.57 -24.99 1.27
CA SER A 4 -59.11 -25.01 1.27
C SER A 4 -58.57 -24.48 2.60
N LEU A 5 -57.59 -25.16 3.20
CA LEU A 5 -56.88 -24.71 4.39
C LEU A 5 -55.47 -24.22 3.97
N SER A 6 -55.22 -22.93 4.16
CA SER A 6 -53.93 -22.28 3.88
C SER A 6 -52.94 -22.46 5.02
N VAL A 7 -51.70 -22.85 4.71
CA VAL A 7 -50.57 -22.91 5.64
C VAL A 7 -49.84 -21.57 5.64
N ALA A 8 -49.70 -20.93 6.80
CA ALA A 8 -48.91 -19.72 6.98
C ALA A 8 -47.48 -20.09 7.43
N ALA A 9 -46.49 -19.87 6.57
CA ALA A 9 -45.08 -19.96 6.93
C ALA A 9 -44.58 -18.58 7.37
N VAL A 10 -44.18 -18.45 8.64
CA VAL A 10 -43.56 -17.24 9.18
C VAL A 10 -42.07 -17.30 8.88
N PHE A 11 -41.59 -16.39 8.03
CA PHE A 11 -40.18 -16.18 7.75
C PHE A 11 -39.59 -15.21 8.76
N THR A 12 -38.65 -15.64 9.59
CA THR A 12 -37.81 -14.74 10.39
C THR A 12 -36.53 -14.42 9.61
N ALA A 13 -36.47 -13.18 9.11
CA ALA A 13 -35.33 -12.61 8.42
C ALA A 13 -34.17 -12.41 9.41
N GLY A 14 -33.12 -13.22 9.30
CA GLY A 14 -31.82 -12.93 9.90
C GLY A 14 -31.12 -11.83 9.11
N SER A 15 -30.84 -10.71 9.77
CA SER A 15 -30.18 -9.53 9.22
C SER A 15 -28.81 -9.85 8.63
N ALA A 16 -28.64 -9.44 7.37
CA ALA A 16 -27.41 -9.48 6.61
C ALA A 16 -26.29 -8.67 7.29
N GLN A 17 -25.18 -9.33 7.62
CA GLN A 17 -23.88 -8.66 7.64
C GLN A 17 -23.21 -8.96 6.30
N ALA A 18 -23.50 -8.11 5.30
CA ALA A 18 -22.68 -8.03 4.12
C ALA A 18 -21.30 -7.51 4.56
N VAL A 19 -20.33 -8.42 4.67
CA VAL A 19 -18.92 -8.05 4.58
C VAL A 19 -18.81 -7.25 3.29
N ARG A 20 -18.54 -5.94 3.41
CA ARG A 20 -18.15 -5.17 2.23
C ARG A 20 -16.84 -5.77 1.76
N ALA A 21 -16.92 -6.62 0.75
CA ALA A 21 -15.80 -6.87 -0.13
C ALA A 21 -15.33 -5.48 -0.59
N GLN A 22 -14.14 -5.10 -0.15
CA GLN A 22 -13.50 -3.87 -0.59
C GLN A 22 -13.40 -3.99 -2.11
N GLY A 23 -14.13 -3.12 -2.81
CA GLY A 23 -14.19 -3.14 -4.26
C GLY A 23 -12.78 -3.01 -4.82
N THR A 24 -12.39 -4.02 -5.59
CA THR A 24 -11.38 -3.90 -6.62
C THR A 24 -11.90 -2.89 -7.65
N ASP A 25 -11.70 -1.60 -7.41
CA ASP A 25 -11.77 -0.60 -8.47
C ASP A 25 -10.40 -0.55 -9.14
N GLU A 26 -10.25 -1.40 -10.15
CA GLU A 26 -9.01 -1.64 -10.91
C GLU A 26 -8.62 -0.49 -11.87
N ASN A 27 -9.23 0.69 -11.82
CA ASN A 27 -8.90 1.75 -12.79
C ASN A 27 -8.84 3.19 -12.27
N LEU A 28 -9.01 3.43 -10.98
CA LEU A 28 -8.65 4.72 -10.40
C LEU A 28 -7.17 4.66 -9.99
N ARG A 29 -6.38 5.68 -10.36
CA ARG A 29 -5.01 5.89 -9.87
C ARG A 29 -5.07 6.11 -8.36
N GLN A 30 -5.15 5.03 -7.60
CA GLN A 30 -5.40 5.08 -6.16
C GLN A 30 -4.12 5.47 -5.42
N HIS A 31 -4.30 6.26 -4.36
CA HIS A 31 -3.23 6.64 -3.47
C HIS A 31 -3.43 5.93 -2.13
N CYS A 32 -2.61 4.93 -1.85
CA CYS A 32 -2.77 4.09 -0.67
C CYS A 32 -1.72 4.38 0.40
N VAL A 33 -2.11 4.18 1.65
CA VAL A 33 -1.22 4.10 2.81
C VAL A 33 -1.21 2.66 3.28
N LEU A 34 -0.02 2.12 3.48
CA LEU A 34 0.19 0.79 4.04
C LEU A 34 1.00 0.90 5.33
N ASP A 35 0.44 0.36 6.40
CA ASP A 35 1.14 0.20 7.67
C ASP A 35 1.85 -1.15 7.73
N VAL A 36 3.18 -1.15 7.81
CA VAL A 36 3.98 -2.38 7.78
C VAL A 36 3.73 -3.27 9.00
N ALA A 37 3.44 -2.70 10.17
CA ALA A 37 3.23 -3.49 11.39
C ALA A 37 1.91 -4.26 11.39
N SER A 38 0.84 -3.64 10.91
CA SER A 38 -0.50 -4.23 10.89
C SER A 38 -0.89 -4.82 9.53
N GLN A 39 -0.09 -4.57 8.50
CA GLN A 39 -0.38 -4.87 7.09
C GLN A 39 -1.70 -4.28 6.59
N GLN A 40 -2.25 -3.28 7.28
CA GLN A 40 -3.48 -2.63 6.86
C GLN A 40 -3.19 -1.61 5.77
N ARG A 41 -3.95 -1.71 4.67
CA ARG A 41 -3.92 -0.77 3.55
C ARG A 41 -5.21 0.05 3.52
N THR A 42 -5.08 1.36 3.36
CA THR A 42 -6.21 2.27 3.15
C THR A 42 -5.91 3.16 1.96
N CYS A 43 -6.85 3.23 1.01
CA CYS A 43 -6.69 3.98 -0.23
C CYS A 43 -7.58 5.21 -0.27
N TYR A 44 -7.11 6.22 -1.01
CA TYR A 44 -7.68 7.55 -1.13
C TYR A 44 -7.70 7.96 -2.61
N ASP A 45 -8.58 8.90 -2.94
CA ASP A 45 -8.76 9.40 -4.31
C ASP A 45 -7.62 10.31 -4.78
N ASP A 46 -6.87 10.93 -3.85
CA ASP A 46 -5.76 11.83 -4.16
C ASP A 46 -4.54 11.64 -3.24
N LEU A 47 -3.36 11.99 -3.79
CA LEU A 47 -2.07 11.84 -3.11
C LEU A 47 -2.00 12.63 -1.80
N SER A 48 -2.56 13.83 -1.76
CA SER A 48 -2.49 14.69 -0.58
C SER A 48 -3.29 14.09 0.58
N ALA A 49 -4.46 13.52 0.31
CA ALA A 49 -5.26 12.78 1.29
C ALA A 49 -4.50 11.56 1.83
N ALA A 50 -3.87 10.78 0.95
CA ALA A 50 -3.08 9.61 1.35
C ALA A 50 -1.85 9.98 2.19
N THR A 51 -1.01 10.90 1.72
CA THR A 51 0.17 11.33 2.49
C THR A 51 -0.24 12.01 3.80
N GLY A 52 -1.32 12.79 3.80
CA GLY A 52 -1.89 13.39 5.00
C GLY A 52 -2.38 12.34 6.01
N ALA A 53 -2.98 11.25 5.53
CA ALA A 53 -3.36 10.13 6.39
C ALA A 53 -2.14 9.39 6.94
N GLY A 54 -1.12 9.12 6.12
CA GLY A 54 0.13 8.50 6.57
C GLY A 54 0.82 9.33 7.67
N ARG A 55 0.84 10.66 7.53
CA ARG A 55 1.33 11.57 8.58
C ARG A 55 0.51 11.51 9.86
N ARG A 56 -0.83 11.55 9.77
CA ARG A 56 -1.69 11.43 10.96
C ARG A 56 -1.53 10.10 11.68
N SER A 57 -1.39 9.01 10.93
CA SER A 57 -1.09 7.69 11.49
C SER A 57 0.24 7.72 12.24
N ALA A 58 1.30 8.25 11.61
CA ALA A 58 2.61 8.45 12.23
C ALA A 58 2.53 9.24 13.55
N ASP A 59 1.81 10.37 13.55
CA ASP A 59 1.65 11.22 14.74
C ASP A 59 0.90 10.52 15.89
N THR A 60 -0.03 9.61 15.57
CA THR A 60 -0.89 8.95 16.56
C THR A 60 -0.26 7.67 17.12
N SER A 61 0.43 6.89 16.29
CA SER A 61 1.01 5.59 16.68
C SER A 61 2.50 5.65 17.00
N GLY A 62 3.18 6.77 16.75
CA GLY A 62 4.64 6.86 16.79
C GLY A 62 5.34 6.25 15.58
N SER A 63 4.58 5.78 14.58
CA SER A 63 5.11 5.34 13.29
C SER A 63 5.72 6.52 12.51
N VAL A 64 6.42 6.26 11.42
CA VAL A 64 6.89 7.29 10.47
C VAL A 64 6.63 6.83 9.04
N ILE A 65 6.54 7.78 8.11
CA ILE A 65 6.59 7.44 6.68
C ILE A 65 8.04 7.04 6.36
N GLY A 66 8.25 5.82 5.89
CA GLY A 66 9.56 5.33 5.46
C GLY A 66 9.79 5.52 3.97
N ALA A 67 8.74 5.38 3.15
CA ALA A 67 8.83 5.56 1.71
C ALA A 67 7.49 5.97 1.10
N THR A 68 7.54 6.57 -0.08
CA THR A 68 6.41 6.60 -1.00
C THR A 68 6.90 6.14 -2.37
N VAL A 69 6.27 5.11 -2.92
CA VAL A 69 6.55 4.61 -4.27
C VAL A 69 5.41 4.98 -5.21
N PHE A 70 5.75 5.18 -6.47
CA PHE A 70 4.84 5.71 -7.47
C PHE A 70 4.88 4.85 -8.72
N GLU A 71 3.71 4.67 -9.32
CA GLU A 71 3.54 3.90 -10.55
C GLU A 71 4.24 4.57 -11.73
N ASP A 72 4.10 5.89 -11.89
CA ASP A 72 4.71 6.61 -13.00
C ASP A 72 6.03 7.28 -12.57
N ALA A 73 6.83 7.66 -13.57
CA ALA A 73 7.93 8.60 -13.40
C ALA A 73 7.43 9.97 -12.87
N GLU A 74 8.37 10.77 -12.35
CA GLU A 74 8.16 12.12 -11.82
C GLU A 74 7.09 12.16 -10.71
N TYR A 75 7.00 11.08 -9.92
CA TYR A 75 6.05 10.93 -8.81
C TYR A 75 4.58 10.96 -9.25
N GLY A 76 4.31 10.54 -10.49
CA GLY A 76 2.97 10.45 -11.04
C GLY A 76 2.29 9.09 -10.80
N GLY A 77 1.06 8.97 -11.27
CA GLY A 77 0.33 7.70 -11.23
C GLY A 77 -0.28 7.40 -9.86
N ALA A 78 -0.63 6.13 -9.65
CA ALA A 78 -0.96 5.62 -8.34
C ALA A 78 0.24 5.77 -7.38
N SER A 79 -0.01 5.82 -6.07
CA SER A 79 1.05 5.89 -5.06
C SER A 79 0.81 4.93 -3.92
N LEU A 80 1.89 4.40 -3.35
CA LEU A 80 1.86 3.63 -2.10
C LEU A 80 2.78 4.30 -1.09
N THR A 81 2.18 4.95 -0.09
CA THR A 81 2.86 5.49 1.10
C THR A 81 3.03 4.37 2.11
N ILE A 82 4.26 4.09 2.53
CA ILE A 82 4.60 3.00 3.44
C ILE A 82 4.96 3.61 4.80
N THR A 83 4.22 3.25 5.85
CA THR A 83 4.51 3.63 7.24
C THR A 83 5.15 2.48 8.00
N VAL A 84 6.17 2.80 8.80
CA VAL A 84 6.91 1.86 9.65
C VAL A 84 6.84 2.30 11.11
N PRO A 85 6.93 1.39 12.10
CA PRO A 85 6.72 1.72 13.52
C PRO A 85 7.72 2.71 14.13
N ARG A 86 8.83 2.95 13.44
CA ARG A 86 9.94 3.79 13.92
C ARG A 86 10.86 4.17 12.77
N PRO A 87 11.61 5.28 12.88
CA PRO A 87 12.65 5.63 11.92
C PRO A 87 13.64 4.48 11.73
N CYS A 88 14.08 4.26 10.50
CA CYS A 88 15.02 3.21 10.18
C CYS A 88 16.41 3.53 10.79
N PRO A 89 16.96 2.63 11.62
CA PRO A 89 18.33 2.72 12.12
C PRO A 89 19.37 2.83 11.01
N LYS A 90 20.51 3.45 11.31
CA LYS A 90 21.69 3.47 10.42
C LYS A 90 22.69 2.41 10.84
N ASN A 91 22.32 1.15 10.60
CA ASN A 91 23.06 -0.06 10.93
C ASN A 91 23.47 -0.90 9.71
N ASP A 92 23.29 -0.38 8.49
CA ASP A 92 23.58 -1.07 7.23
C ASP A 92 22.77 -2.37 6.98
N GLU A 93 21.66 -2.56 7.69
CA GLU A 93 20.73 -3.69 7.55
C GLU A 93 19.36 -3.23 7.04
N VAL A 94 18.63 -4.09 6.33
CA VAL A 94 17.23 -3.79 5.97
C VAL A 94 16.35 -4.16 7.16
N ASP A 95 15.84 -3.16 7.88
CA ASP A 95 15.00 -3.34 9.07
C ASP A 95 13.56 -3.71 8.73
N PHE A 96 13.05 -3.22 7.59
CA PHE A 96 11.69 -3.50 7.14
C PHE A 96 11.69 -3.94 5.69
N ALA A 97 11.23 -5.16 5.42
CA ALA A 97 11.01 -5.67 4.07
C ALA A 97 9.52 -5.85 3.83
N LEU A 98 9.05 -5.32 2.71
CA LEU A 98 7.66 -5.39 2.27
C LEU A 98 7.58 -6.08 0.92
N ASP A 99 6.99 -7.25 0.88
CA ASP A 99 6.57 -7.88 -0.37
C ASP A 99 5.35 -7.14 -0.92
N LEU A 100 5.45 -6.72 -2.17
CA LEU A 100 4.36 -6.05 -2.86
C LEU A 100 3.28 -7.06 -3.20
N ASP A 101 2.03 -6.62 -3.22
CA ASP A 101 0.93 -7.42 -3.73
C ASP A 101 0.91 -7.40 -5.26
N ASP A 102 0.10 -8.28 -5.86
CA ASP A 102 0.07 -8.46 -7.31
C ASP A 102 -0.34 -7.17 -8.05
N HIS A 103 -1.05 -6.26 -7.38
CA HIS A 103 -1.36 -4.95 -7.92
C HIS A 103 -0.13 -4.04 -8.07
N TRP A 104 0.85 -4.10 -7.16
CA TRP A 104 2.01 -3.20 -7.12
C TRP A 104 3.29 -3.80 -7.67
N LYS A 105 3.41 -5.13 -7.70
CA LYS A 105 4.58 -5.80 -8.31
C LYS A 105 4.80 -5.28 -9.72
N ASN A 106 6.06 -5.00 -10.04
CA ASN A 106 6.50 -4.64 -11.38
C ASN A 106 5.86 -3.36 -11.95
N ARG A 107 5.48 -2.40 -11.10
CA ARG A 107 4.88 -1.13 -11.54
C ARG A 107 5.57 0.13 -11.04
N ILE A 108 6.56 0.01 -10.16
CA ILE A 108 7.20 1.19 -9.57
C ILE A 108 8.14 1.82 -10.60
N SER A 109 7.94 3.10 -10.89
CA SER A 109 8.79 3.91 -11.78
C SER A 109 9.43 5.13 -11.11
N SER A 110 9.00 5.52 -9.91
CA SER A 110 9.68 6.54 -9.10
C SER A 110 9.47 6.32 -7.60
N VAL A 111 10.37 6.90 -6.78
CA VAL A 111 10.38 6.67 -5.33
C VAL A 111 10.81 7.92 -4.57
N GLN A 112 10.24 8.11 -3.39
CA GLN A 112 10.66 9.10 -2.40
C GLN A 112 11.01 8.38 -1.10
N ALA A 113 12.24 8.55 -0.66
CA ALA A 113 12.67 8.19 0.70
C ALA A 113 12.19 9.24 1.70
N TRP A 114 11.78 8.80 2.90
CA TRP A 114 11.28 9.67 3.95
C TRP A 114 11.94 9.36 5.29
N SER A 115 11.92 10.35 6.20
CA SER A 115 12.53 10.23 7.53
C SER A 115 14.01 9.84 7.42
N THR A 116 14.49 8.93 8.26
CA THR A 116 15.81 8.35 8.13
C THR A 116 15.82 7.13 7.21
N CYS A 117 14.72 6.72 6.58
CA CYS A 117 14.66 5.46 5.84
C CYS A 117 15.28 5.56 4.45
N TRP A 118 16.29 4.73 4.18
CA TRP A 118 16.83 4.51 2.84
C TRP A 118 16.03 3.41 2.15
N VAL A 119 15.69 3.63 0.89
CA VAL A 119 14.84 2.70 0.14
C VAL A 119 15.67 1.81 -0.76
N TRP A 120 15.43 0.51 -0.67
CA TRP A 120 15.96 -0.52 -1.54
C TRP A 120 14.82 -1.15 -2.34
N LEU A 121 15.04 -1.34 -3.64
CA LEU A 121 14.07 -1.96 -4.53
C LEU A 121 14.64 -3.30 -5.02
N TYR A 122 13.92 -4.37 -4.77
CA TYR A 122 14.33 -5.73 -5.10
C TYR A 122 13.46 -6.27 -6.24
N PRO A 123 14.07 -6.67 -7.36
CA PRO A 123 13.35 -7.39 -8.40
C PRO A 123 13.38 -8.89 -8.16
N ASP A 124 12.43 -9.61 -8.76
CA ASP A 124 12.35 -11.09 -8.66
C ASP A 124 13.58 -11.79 -9.28
N SER A 125 14.23 -11.14 -10.25
CA SER A 125 15.47 -11.62 -10.86
C SER A 125 16.68 -11.63 -9.93
N GLY A 126 16.55 -11.13 -8.69
CA GLY A 126 17.63 -10.96 -7.74
C GLY A 126 18.42 -9.66 -7.90
N GLY A 127 19.33 -9.41 -6.97
CA GLY A 127 20.01 -8.12 -6.81
C GLY A 127 19.13 -7.08 -6.12
N ARG A 128 19.53 -5.81 -6.19
CA ARG A 128 18.74 -4.67 -5.70
C ARG A 128 19.20 -3.36 -6.34
N ALA A 129 18.31 -2.38 -6.40
CA ALA A 129 18.65 -0.99 -6.69
C ALA A 129 18.50 -0.12 -5.45
N GLY A 130 19.31 0.93 -5.36
CA GLY A 130 19.38 1.80 -4.19
C GLY A 130 20.77 1.77 -3.53
N PRO A 131 20.92 2.31 -2.31
CA PRO A 131 19.84 2.88 -1.51
C PRO A 131 19.42 4.24 -2.09
N TYR A 132 18.12 4.47 -2.25
CA TYR A 132 17.58 5.79 -2.50
C TYR A 132 17.46 6.52 -1.16
N LYS A 133 18.23 7.60 -0.99
CA LYS A 133 18.32 8.36 0.27
C LYS A 133 17.41 9.59 0.28
N ASP A 134 17.03 10.05 -0.91
CA ASP A 134 16.15 11.18 -1.17
C ASP A 134 15.06 10.74 -2.17
N GLY A 135 14.62 11.64 -3.05
CA GLY A 135 13.77 11.29 -4.19
C GLY A 135 14.55 10.77 -5.40
N ALA A 136 14.01 9.76 -6.07
CA ALA A 136 14.40 9.33 -7.41
C ALA A 136 13.18 9.49 -8.34
N PRO A 137 13.09 10.60 -9.09
CA PRO A 137 11.94 10.88 -9.95
C PRO A 137 11.87 9.95 -11.18
N ARG A 138 12.99 9.33 -11.57
CA ARG A 138 12.99 8.27 -12.58
C ARG A 138 13.89 7.13 -12.11
N LEU A 139 13.36 5.92 -12.12
CA LEU A 139 14.16 4.73 -11.96
C LEU A 139 14.93 4.42 -13.24
N ASN A 140 16.10 3.81 -13.10
CA ASN A 140 16.86 3.33 -14.25
C ASN A 140 16.20 2.08 -14.85
N SER A 141 16.52 1.77 -16.11
CA SER A 141 15.97 0.63 -16.84
C SER A 141 16.25 -0.74 -16.19
N GLY A 142 17.23 -0.82 -15.29
CA GLY A 142 17.53 -2.03 -14.54
C GLY A 142 16.46 -2.39 -13.50
N ILE A 143 15.67 -1.42 -13.01
CA ILE A 143 14.71 -1.62 -11.91
C ILE A 143 13.31 -1.04 -12.16
N ASN A 144 13.17 -0.11 -13.11
CA ASN A 144 11.87 0.44 -13.52
C ASN A 144 10.90 -0.70 -13.86
N ASP A 145 9.70 -0.69 -13.29
CA ASP A 145 8.65 -1.71 -13.51
C ASP A 145 9.11 -3.15 -13.22
N ARG A 146 10.02 -3.33 -12.27
CA ARG A 146 10.56 -4.67 -11.94
C ARG A 146 10.57 -5.00 -10.45
N THR A 147 10.17 -4.06 -9.61
CA THR A 147 10.25 -4.23 -8.14
C THR A 147 9.15 -5.16 -7.66
N VAL A 148 9.52 -6.15 -6.84
CA VAL A 148 8.58 -7.06 -6.15
C VAL A 148 8.64 -6.93 -4.62
N THR A 149 9.75 -6.45 -4.08
CA THR A 149 9.92 -6.19 -2.64
C THR A 149 10.56 -4.82 -2.43
N VAL A 150 10.06 -4.07 -1.45
CA VAL A 150 10.62 -2.79 -1.00
C VAL A 150 11.29 -3.01 0.36
N GLY A 151 12.57 -2.67 0.47
CA GLY A 151 13.32 -2.70 1.73
C GLY A 151 13.58 -1.29 2.26
N LEU A 152 13.53 -1.13 3.58
CA LEU A 152 13.83 0.12 4.27
C LEU A 152 14.95 -0.08 5.31
N SER A 153 15.98 0.77 5.26
CA SER A 153 17.19 0.76 6.10
C SER A 153 17.66 2.15 6.52
#